data_AF-A0A453L0P9-F1
#
_entry.id   AF-A0A453L0P9-F1
#
_cell.length_a   1.000
_cell.length_b   1.000
_cell.length_c   1.000
_cell.angle_alpha   90.00
_cell.angle_beta   90.00
_cell.angle_gamma   90.00
#
_symmetry.space_group_name_H-M   'P 1'
#
loop_
_entity.id
_entity.type
_entity.pdbx_description
1 polymer ?
#
loop_
_entity_poly.entity_id
_entity_poly.type
_entity_poly.pdbx_seq_one_letter_code
_entity_poly.pdbx_strand_id
1 'polypeptide(L)'
;SLLDSDSSYTALVYGSSAIVAIWISSIVVSALESVPVVPQVMEVVGLGFTVWFTSRYLIFKENRDELITRIGSIKRQVLGSRDD
;
A
#
# COMPACT_ATOMS: atom_id res chain seq x y z
N SER A 1 -34.13 -8.49 33.31
CA SER A 1 -33.66 -9.57 32.41
C SER A 1 -33.08 -9.03 31.11
N LEU A 2 -33.62 -7.95 30.50
CA LEU A 2 -33.11 -7.44 29.21
C LEU A 2 -31.75 -6.71 29.28
N LEU A 3 -31.35 -6.20 30.46
CA LEU A 3 -30.05 -5.52 30.66
C LEU A 3 -28.89 -6.50 30.95
N ASP A 4 -29.23 -7.74 31.31
CA ASP A 4 -28.28 -8.82 31.62
C ASP A 4 -27.83 -9.54 30.35
N SER A 5 -28.76 -9.77 29.42
CA SER A 5 -28.47 -10.33 28.10
C SER A 5 -27.60 -9.38 27.27
N ASP A 6 -27.97 -8.10 27.16
CA ASP A 6 -27.22 -7.13 26.34
C ASP A 6 -25.78 -6.94 26.84
N SER A 7 -25.58 -6.83 28.16
CA SER A 7 -24.25 -6.76 28.77
C SER A 7 -23.45 -8.05 28.62
N SER A 8 -24.11 -9.22 28.69
CA SER A 8 -23.48 -10.54 28.49
C SER A 8 -23.08 -10.76 27.02
N TYR A 9 -23.96 -10.46 26.07
CA TYR A 9 -23.65 -10.50 24.63
C TYR A 9 -22.55 -9.51 24.28
N THR A 10 -22.59 -8.31 24.84
CA THR A 10 -21.56 -7.28 24.64
C THR A 10 -20.22 -7.74 25.22
N ALA A 11 -20.19 -8.30 26.44
CA ALA A 11 -18.99 -8.87 27.04
C ALA A 11 -18.43 -10.06 26.24
N LEU A 12 -19.30 -10.88 25.65
CA LEU A 12 -18.90 -12.01 24.79
C LEU A 12 -18.34 -11.52 23.45
N VAL A 13 -18.90 -10.48 22.83
CA VAL A 13 -18.40 -9.89 21.58
C VAL A 13 -17.08 -9.16 21.81
N TYR A 14 -16.95 -8.37 22.89
CA TYR A 14 -15.69 -7.72 23.24
C TYR A 14 -14.64 -8.74 23.70
N GLY A 15 -15.02 -9.76 24.48
CA GLY A 15 -14.13 -10.83 24.89
C GLY A 15 -13.63 -11.67 23.71
N SER A 16 -14.53 -12.03 22.79
CA SER A 16 -14.16 -12.79 21.58
C SER A 16 -13.31 -11.97 20.61
N SER A 17 -13.61 -10.68 20.41
CA SER A 17 -12.77 -9.81 19.58
C SER A 17 -11.36 -9.63 20.17
N ALA A 18 -11.22 -9.56 21.50
CA ALA A 18 -9.91 -9.56 22.15
C ALA A 18 -9.13 -10.85 21.89
N ILE A 19 -9.79 -12.02 21.96
CA ILE A 19 -9.16 -13.32 21.66
C ILE A 19 -8.75 -13.40 20.19
N VAL A 20 -9.59 -12.94 19.26
CA VAL A 20 -9.27 -12.91 17.83
C VAL A 20 -8.10 -11.97 17.56
N ALA A 21 -8.05 -10.80 18.20
CA ALA A 21 -6.93 -9.87 18.08
C ALA A 21 -5.62 -10.48 18.58
N ILE A 22 -5.65 -11.20 19.71
CA ILE A 22 -4.48 -11.93 20.23
C ILE A 22 -4.06 -13.05 19.28
N TRP A 23 -5.01 -13.78 18.69
CA TRP A 23 -4.72 -14.85 17.74
C TRP A 23 -4.09 -14.31 16.44
N ILE A 24 -4.64 -13.23 15.87
CA ILE A 24 -4.06 -12.57 14.68
C ILE A 24 -2.67 -12.03 15.01
N SER A 25 -2.50 -11.38 16.18
CA SER A 25 -1.19 -10.88 16.63
C SER A 25 -0.20 -12.04 16.77
N SER A 26 -0.63 -13.20 17.29
CA SER A 26 0.20 -14.40 17.40
C SER A 26 0.62 -14.93 16.04
N ILE A 27 -0.25 -14.89 15.01
CA ILE A 27 0.10 -15.27 13.63
C ILE A 27 1.16 -14.31 13.07
N VAL A 28 1.01 -13.01 13.30
CA VAL A 28 1.98 -12.00 12.85
C VAL A 28 3.33 -12.19 13.54
N VAL A 29 3.34 -12.34 14.87
CA VAL A 29 4.56 -12.59 15.64
C VAL A 29 5.22 -13.91 15.22
N SER A 30 4.43 -14.97 15.01
CA SER A 30 4.93 -16.26 14.53
C SER A 30 5.52 -16.15 13.14
N ALA A 31 4.90 -15.38 12.24
CA ALA A 31 5.45 -15.11 10.91
C ALA A 31 6.77 -14.32 11.03
N LEU A 32 6.86 -13.32 11.90
CA LEU A 32 8.10 -12.58 12.11
C LEU A 32 9.24 -13.47 12.66
N GLU A 33 8.94 -14.39 13.59
CA GLU A 33 9.93 -15.32 14.13
C GLU A 33 10.36 -16.40 13.13
N SER A 34 9.48 -16.82 12.22
CA SER A 34 9.73 -17.92 11.29
C SER A 34 10.08 -17.51 9.85
N VAL A 35 9.95 -16.24 9.47
CA VAL A 35 9.87 -15.85 8.05
C VAL A 35 10.79 -14.66 7.70
N PRO A 36 12.02 -14.90 7.20
CA PRO A 36 12.82 -13.90 6.45
C PRO A 36 12.19 -13.50 5.09
N VAL A 37 10.97 -13.95 4.82
CA VAL A 37 10.26 -13.91 3.53
C VAL A 37 9.23 -12.77 3.47
N VAL A 38 8.84 -12.17 4.61
CA VAL A 38 8.00 -10.95 4.64
C VAL A 38 8.66 -9.79 3.88
N PRO A 39 9.97 -9.51 4.08
CA PRO A 39 10.69 -8.54 3.26
C PRO A 39 10.62 -8.86 1.76
N GLN A 40 10.83 -10.14 1.39
CA GLN A 40 10.84 -10.59 0.00
C GLN A 40 9.45 -10.49 -0.66
N VAL A 41 8.38 -10.79 0.06
CA VAL A 41 7.01 -10.64 -0.45
C VAL A 41 6.63 -9.16 -0.54
N MET A 42 6.99 -8.32 0.43
CA MET A 42 6.80 -6.87 0.35
C MET A 42 7.59 -6.25 -0.82
N GLU A 43 8.80 -6.74 -1.09
CA GLU A 43 9.61 -6.32 -2.23
C GLU A 43 8.97 -6.69 -3.56
N VAL A 44 8.52 -7.95 -3.72
CA VAL A 44 7.85 -8.41 -4.95
C VAL A 44 6.49 -7.71 -5.14
N VAL A 45 5.73 -7.48 -4.07
CA VAL A 45 4.48 -6.73 -4.10
C VAL A 45 4.73 -5.26 -4.43
N GLY A 46 5.76 -4.63 -3.85
CA GLY A 46 6.14 -3.25 -4.14
C GLY A 46 6.58 -3.06 -5.59
N LEU A 47 7.40 -3.98 -6.10
CA LEU A 47 7.83 -4.00 -7.51
C LEU A 47 6.65 -4.27 -8.45
N GLY A 48 5.82 -5.27 -8.15
CA GLY A 48 4.63 -5.60 -8.93
C GLY A 48 3.62 -4.45 -8.97
N PHE A 49 3.37 -3.80 -7.82
CA PHE A 49 2.51 -2.64 -7.73
C PHE A 49 3.10 -1.44 -8.48
N THR A 50 4.40 -1.20 -8.39
CA THR A 50 5.06 -0.11 -9.14
C THR A 50 4.93 -0.32 -10.65
N VAL A 51 5.16 -1.54 -11.14
CA VAL A 51 5.00 -1.90 -12.56
C VAL A 51 3.54 -1.77 -13.01
N TRP A 52 2.59 -2.33 -12.26
CA TRP A 52 1.16 -2.24 -12.57
C TRP A 52 0.66 -0.80 -12.51
N PHE A 53 1.03 -0.04 -11.48
CA PHE A 53 0.66 1.36 -11.30
C PHE A 53 1.22 2.23 -12.41
N THR A 54 2.51 2.07 -12.71
CA THR A 54 3.16 2.81 -13.79
C THR A 54 2.51 2.49 -15.14
N SER A 55 2.32 1.22 -15.45
CA SER A 55 1.69 0.84 -16.71
C SER A 55 0.23 1.30 -16.79
N ARG A 56 -0.55 1.11 -15.72
CA ARG A 56 -1.98 1.43 -15.69
C ARG A 56 -2.26 2.94 -15.68
N TYR A 57 -1.44 3.74 -15.01
CA TYR A 57 -1.68 5.16 -14.78
C TYR A 57 -0.75 6.07 -15.59
N LEU A 58 0.54 5.74 -15.76
CA LEU A 58 1.48 6.54 -16.55
C LEU A 58 1.48 6.18 -18.04
N ILE A 59 1.30 4.91 -18.41
CA ILE A 59 1.24 4.50 -19.83
C ILE A 59 -0.19 4.63 -20.40
N PHE A 60 -1.21 4.50 -19.56
CA PHE A 60 -2.61 4.38 -20.02
C PHE A 60 -3.53 5.57 -19.70
N LYS A 61 -3.07 6.63 -19.00
CA LYS A 61 -3.95 7.75 -18.61
C LYS A 61 -3.48 9.16 -18.98
N GLU A 62 -2.21 9.37 -19.31
CA GLU A 62 -1.68 10.69 -19.70
C GLU A 62 -0.45 10.53 -20.62
N ASN A 63 -0.41 11.29 -21.71
CA ASN A 63 0.81 12.04 -22.04
C ASN A 63 2.00 11.37 -22.72
N ARG A 64 1.85 10.43 -23.68
CA ARG A 64 2.98 10.26 -24.63
C ARG A 64 3.25 11.55 -25.40
N ASP A 65 2.20 12.25 -25.83
CA ASP A 65 2.36 13.51 -26.57
C ASP A 65 2.61 14.72 -25.64
N GLU A 66 1.91 14.81 -24.51
CA GLU A 66 2.08 15.95 -23.59
C GLU A 66 3.36 15.84 -22.72
N LEU A 67 3.82 14.64 -22.36
CA LEU A 67 5.02 14.45 -21.53
C LEU A 67 6.28 14.58 -22.37
N ILE A 68 6.29 14.09 -23.61
CA ILE A 68 7.39 14.37 -24.55
C ILE A 68 7.47 15.87 -24.84
N THR A 69 6.32 16.54 -24.98
CA THR A 69 6.26 18.00 -25.14
C THR A 69 6.76 18.73 -23.89
N ARG A 70 6.34 18.33 -22.67
CA ARG A 70 6.80 18.91 -21.40
C ARG A 70 8.28 18.64 -21.12
N ILE A 71 8.78 17.44 -21.40
CA ILE A 71 10.21 17.13 -21.30
C ILE A 71 11.01 17.96 -22.30
N GLY A 72 10.51 18.14 -23.53
CA GLY A 72 11.12 19.03 -24.52
C GLY A 72 11.17 20.49 -24.07
N SER A 73 10.10 21.01 -23.46
CA SER A 73 10.05 22.39 -22.98
C SER A 73 10.91 22.61 -21.73
N ILE A 74 10.92 21.67 -20.79
CA ILE A 74 11.78 21.70 -19.59
C ILE A 74 13.24 21.56 -19.99
N LYS A 75 13.58 20.64 -20.90
CA LYS A 75 14.94 20.48 -21.44
C LYS A 75 15.40 21.77 -22.13
N ARG A 76 14.54 22.46 -22.88
CA ARG A 76 14.85 23.77 -23.47
C ARG A 76 15.04 24.86 -22.40
N GLN A 77 14.22 24.92 -21.36
CA GLN A 77 14.42 25.89 -20.26
C GLN A 77 15.69 25.64 -19.46
N VAL A 78 16.07 24.37 -19.26
CA VAL A 78 17.24 23.99 -18.45
C VAL A 78 18.54 24.05 -19.25
N LEU A 79 18.53 23.67 -20.54
CA LEU A 79 19.73 23.67 -21.39
C LEU A 79 19.84 24.89 -22.32
N GLY A 80 18.83 25.75 -22.41
CA GLY A 80 18.75 26.81 -23.42
C GLY A 80 18.30 28.16 -22.87
N SER A 81 19.18 28.78 -22.08
CA SER A 81 19.24 30.24 -21.86
C SER A 81 20.69 30.72 -21.94
N ARG A 82 21.49 30.13 -22.84
CA ARG A 82 22.94 30.44 -23.00
C ARG A 82 23.38 30.59 -24.45
N ASP A 83 22.50 31.12 -25.29
CA ASP A 83 22.89 31.71 -26.58
C ASP A 83 22.09 33.02 -26.79
N ASP A 84 22.43 34.01 -25.95
CA ASP A 84 22.74 35.39 -26.34
C ASP A 84 23.53 36.04 -25.18
#